data_AF-A0A838GDE1-F1
#
_entry.id   AF-A0A838GDE1-F1
#
_cell.length_a   1.000
_cell.length_b   1.000
_cell.length_c   1.000
_cell.angle_alpha   90.00
_cell.angle_beta   90.00
_cell.angle_gamma   90.00
#
_symmetry.space_group_name_H-M   'P 1'
#
loop_
_entity.id
_entity.type
_entity.pdbx_description
1 polymer ?
#
loop_
_entity_poly.entity_id
_entity_poly.type
_entity_poly.pdbx_seq_one_letter_code
_entity_poly.pdbx_strand_id
1 'polypeptide(L)'
;MADPGNGHRLVRVDSADEQYAWMLARFGDPALWSVVSQMVEVRPDGRDAERVEISLQSGDSAQITFVSNDDDDSFDAPVVNEDGTGFLDRIMESASTFSEANPPHHPGTLARFPVPSAGYANALSVPMPVLALEGGKRGLYAPPRVVVIDYGTGDARGAGEFPGFDPERWPPERLGDWPPPTLAGMHRLQLQGTIMRFSAVWNRVLKAWFAKEIMDSPDLTADVAEALETRATLDLPGFIPYYARLNPVFARWLDRHSVTG
;
A
#
# COMPACT_ATOMS: atom_id res chain seq x y z
N MET A 1 -4.58 17.13 -0.43
CA MET A 1 -4.30 17.58 -1.81
C MET A 1 -2.95 18.27 -1.74
N ALA A 2 -1.90 17.55 -2.09
CA ALA A 2 -0.54 18.04 -1.91
C ALA A 2 -0.16 19.00 -3.03
N ASP A 3 0.63 20.00 -2.67
CA ASP A 3 1.22 21.01 -3.55
C ASP A 3 1.80 20.36 -4.83
N PRO A 4 1.43 20.80 -6.05
CA PRO A 4 2.09 20.41 -7.29
C PRO A 4 3.45 21.13 -7.41
N GLY A 5 4.19 21.24 -6.31
CA GLY A 5 5.36 22.09 -6.18
C GLY A 5 6.31 21.89 -7.35
N ASN A 6 6.83 23.01 -7.85
CA ASN A 6 7.85 23.20 -8.89
C ASN A 6 9.21 22.48 -8.64
N GLY A 7 9.22 21.42 -7.83
CA GLY A 7 10.39 20.60 -7.53
C GLY A 7 10.40 19.36 -8.41
N HIS A 8 11.55 19.13 -9.05
CA HIS A 8 11.90 17.87 -9.68
C HIS A 8 11.69 16.70 -8.69
N ARG A 9 10.76 15.79 -8.99
CA ARG A 9 10.43 14.66 -8.10
C ARG A 9 11.04 13.37 -8.63
N LEU A 10 11.92 12.76 -7.83
CA LEU A 10 12.46 11.43 -8.09
C LEU A 10 11.47 10.37 -7.58
N VAL A 11 11.14 9.38 -8.39
CA VAL A 11 10.17 8.32 -8.07
C VAL A 11 10.72 6.96 -8.46
N ARG A 12 10.80 6.02 -7.52
CA ARG A 12 11.18 4.63 -7.84
C ARG A 12 10.00 3.84 -8.38
N VAL A 13 10.22 3.07 -9.42
CA VAL A 13 9.24 2.17 -10.03
C VAL A 13 9.91 0.86 -10.46
N ASP A 14 9.18 -0.24 -10.35
CA ASP A 14 9.58 -1.58 -10.81
C ASP A 14 9.04 -1.86 -12.23
N SER A 15 8.04 -1.10 -12.71
CA SER A 15 7.39 -1.34 -14.00
C SER A 15 6.72 -0.09 -14.58
N ALA A 16 6.41 -0.14 -15.88
CA ALA A 16 5.57 0.86 -16.54
C ALA A 16 4.14 0.93 -15.94
N ASP A 17 3.62 -0.19 -15.46
CA ASP A 17 2.32 -0.24 -14.77
C ASP A 17 2.38 0.50 -13.43
N GLU A 18 3.48 0.35 -12.68
CA GLU A 18 3.69 1.12 -11.44
C GLU A 18 3.86 2.62 -11.72
N GLN A 19 4.58 2.98 -12.78
CA GLN A 19 4.72 4.37 -13.23
C GLN A 19 3.36 4.99 -13.54
N TYR A 20 2.53 4.29 -14.32
CA TYR A 20 1.17 4.74 -14.63
C TYR A 20 0.29 4.80 -13.38
N ALA A 21 0.40 3.83 -12.48
CA ALA A 21 -0.31 3.83 -11.20
C ALA A 21 0.09 5.02 -10.32
N TRP A 22 1.37 5.38 -10.28
CA TRP A 22 1.86 6.57 -9.57
C TRP A 22 1.28 7.85 -10.17
N MET A 23 1.28 7.98 -11.50
CA MET A 23 0.68 9.15 -12.17
C MET A 23 -0.82 9.26 -11.88
N LEU A 24 -1.56 8.16 -11.95
CA LEU A 24 -2.98 8.11 -11.58
C LEU A 24 -3.22 8.51 -10.12
N ALA A 25 -2.42 7.98 -9.19
CA ALA A 25 -2.54 8.29 -7.77
C ALA A 25 -2.31 9.78 -7.50
N ARG A 26 -1.35 10.39 -8.22
CA ARG A 26 -0.93 11.78 -7.99
C ARG A 26 -1.78 12.82 -8.72
N PHE A 27 -2.08 12.59 -9.99
CA PHE A 27 -2.74 13.56 -10.87
C PHE A 27 -4.23 13.25 -11.10
N GLY A 28 -4.69 12.10 -10.65
CA GLY A 28 -6.10 11.72 -10.71
C GLY A 28 -6.52 11.23 -12.10
N ASP A 29 -7.72 11.65 -12.51
CA ASP A 29 -8.32 11.24 -13.78
C ASP A 29 -7.40 11.57 -14.98
N PRO A 30 -7.02 10.59 -15.82
CA PRO A 30 -6.23 10.80 -17.04
C PRO A 30 -6.82 11.83 -18.01
N ALA A 31 -8.11 12.13 -17.94
CA ALA A 31 -8.68 13.21 -18.73
C ALA A 31 -8.13 14.60 -18.33
N LEU A 32 -7.64 14.75 -17.09
CA LEU A 32 -7.19 16.02 -16.50
C LEU A 32 -5.71 16.31 -16.73
N TRP A 33 -4.96 15.40 -17.35
CA TRP A 33 -3.53 15.54 -17.56
C TRP A 33 -3.06 14.82 -18.83
N SER A 34 -1.93 15.25 -19.37
CA SER A 34 -1.33 14.62 -20.55
C SER A 34 0.19 14.60 -20.44
N VAL A 35 0.82 13.52 -20.88
CA VAL A 35 2.27 13.45 -21.05
C VAL A 35 2.67 14.32 -22.25
N VAL A 36 3.50 15.32 -22.00
CA VAL A 36 4.02 16.27 -23.00
C VAL A 36 5.31 15.73 -23.61
N SER A 37 6.20 15.21 -22.76
CA SER A 37 7.45 14.61 -23.17
C SER A 37 7.83 13.46 -22.24
N GLN A 38 8.54 12.48 -22.80
CA GLN A 38 9.07 11.31 -22.09
C GLN A 38 10.43 11.00 -22.71
N MET A 39 11.48 11.02 -21.89
CA MET A 39 12.86 10.86 -22.34
C MET A 39 13.63 9.99 -21.35
N VAL A 40 14.41 9.05 -21.88
CA VAL A 40 15.37 8.29 -21.09
C VAL A 40 16.67 9.11 -20.98
N GLU A 41 17.14 9.31 -19.76
CA GLU A 41 18.38 10.00 -19.42
C GLU A 41 19.28 9.03 -18.64
N VAL A 42 20.59 9.06 -18.88
CA VAL A 42 21.57 8.33 -18.06
C VAL A 42 22.00 9.23 -16.91
N ARG A 43 21.79 8.78 -15.68
CA ARG A 43 22.16 9.49 -14.46
C ARG A 43 23.69 9.58 -14.28
N PRO A 44 24.20 10.50 -13.43
CA PRO A 44 25.64 10.59 -13.14
C PRO A 44 26.26 9.30 -12.55
N ASP A 45 25.45 8.43 -11.96
CA ASP A 45 25.86 7.13 -11.45
C ASP A 45 25.82 6.00 -12.51
N GLY A 46 25.50 6.34 -13.77
CA GLY A 46 25.46 5.41 -14.89
C GLY A 46 24.15 4.63 -15.05
N ARG A 47 23.16 4.86 -14.18
CA ARG A 47 21.86 4.18 -14.24
C ARG A 47 20.85 4.94 -15.10
N ASP A 48 19.93 4.20 -15.72
CA ASP A 48 18.85 4.81 -16.51
C ASP A 48 17.82 5.48 -15.60
N ALA A 49 17.34 6.63 -16.04
CA ALA A 49 16.20 7.33 -15.49
C ALA A 49 15.28 7.74 -16.62
N GLU A 50 13.98 7.79 -16.33
CA GLU A 50 13.00 8.28 -17.27
C GLU A 50 12.41 9.60 -16.78
N ARG A 51 12.65 10.66 -17.54
CA ARG A 51 12.10 11.98 -17.28
C ARG A 51 10.80 12.14 -18.04
N VAL A 52 9.72 12.39 -17.30
CA VAL A 52 8.39 12.63 -17.82
C VAL A 52 7.95 14.05 -17.47
N GLU A 53 7.51 14.78 -18.49
CA GLU A 53 6.84 16.06 -18.34
C GLU A 53 5.35 15.89 -18.55
N ILE A 54 4.56 16.38 -17.60
CA ILE A 54 3.10 16.30 -17.60
C ILE A 54 2.54 17.72 -17.62
N SER A 55 1.52 17.92 -18.44
CA SER A 55 0.69 19.13 -18.43
C SER A 55 -0.65 18.80 -17.82
N LEU A 56 -1.12 19.65 -16.89
CA LEU A 56 -2.43 19.56 -16.27
C LEU A 56 -3.42 20.46 -17.00
N GLN A 57 -4.70 20.10 -17.02
CA GLN A 57 -5.75 20.96 -17.56
C GLN A 57 -5.86 22.33 -16.85
N SER A 58 -5.33 22.46 -15.63
CA SER A 58 -5.23 23.74 -14.93
C SER A 58 -4.27 24.73 -15.60
N GLY A 59 -3.41 24.26 -16.51
CA GLY A 59 -2.33 25.03 -17.12
C GLY A 59 -0.98 24.88 -16.41
N ASP A 60 -0.94 24.18 -15.28
CA ASP A 60 0.30 23.85 -14.58
C ASP A 60 1.03 22.69 -15.28
N SER A 61 2.35 22.63 -15.13
CA SER A 61 3.15 21.48 -15.54
C SER A 61 3.91 20.88 -14.37
N ALA A 62 4.17 19.58 -14.46
CA ALA A 62 4.96 18.84 -13.50
C ALA A 62 6.04 18.04 -14.23
N GLN A 63 7.22 17.98 -13.62
CA GLN A 63 8.32 17.17 -14.14
C GLN A 63 8.70 16.11 -13.11
N ILE A 64 8.74 14.87 -13.58
CA ILE A 64 8.96 13.69 -12.76
C ILE A 64 10.10 12.89 -13.37
N THR A 65 10.95 12.35 -12.51
CA THR A 65 12.04 11.48 -12.92
C THR A 65 11.83 10.13 -12.26
N PHE A 66 11.44 9.16 -13.07
CA PHE A 66 11.30 7.77 -12.67
C PHE A 66 12.65 7.08 -12.74
N VAL A 67 12.93 6.22 -11.76
CA VAL A 67 14.15 5.42 -11.72
C VAL A 67 13.77 3.98 -11.43
N SER A 68 14.43 3.05 -12.11
CA SER A 68 14.26 1.63 -11.82
C SER A 68 14.67 1.34 -10.38
N ASN A 69 13.92 0.48 -9.72
CA ASN A 69 14.24 0.01 -8.39
C ASN A 69 15.30 -1.11 -8.42
N ASP A 70 15.43 -1.85 -9.53
CA ASP A 70 16.47 -2.85 -9.73
C ASP A 70 17.72 -2.23 -10.38
N ASP A 71 18.89 -2.50 -9.78
CA ASP A 71 20.18 -1.99 -10.25
C ASP A 71 20.63 -2.59 -11.60
N ASP A 72 20.01 -3.69 -12.05
CA ASP A 72 20.36 -4.44 -13.27
C ASP A 72 19.27 -4.43 -14.37
N ASP A 73 18.07 -3.89 -14.10
CA ASP A 73 16.97 -3.93 -15.07
C ASP A 73 16.86 -2.62 -15.87
N SER A 74 17.19 -2.72 -17.16
CA SER A 74 16.78 -1.76 -18.17
C SER A 74 15.25 -1.71 -18.25
N PHE A 75 14.66 -0.53 -18.50
CA PHE A 75 13.23 -0.40 -18.78
C PHE A 75 12.74 -1.28 -19.96
N ASP A 76 13.66 -1.75 -20.82
CA ASP A 76 13.40 -2.64 -21.94
C ASP A 76 13.62 -4.15 -21.60
N ALA A 77 14.10 -4.48 -20.40
CA ALA A 77 14.33 -5.86 -20.00
C ALA A 77 12.99 -6.57 -19.71
N PRO A 78 12.82 -7.85 -20.13
CA PRO A 78 11.64 -8.61 -19.76
C PRO A 78 11.60 -8.75 -18.23
N VAL A 79 10.57 -8.18 -17.61
CA VAL A 79 10.31 -8.17 -16.16
C VAL A 79 10.53 -9.57 -15.57
N VAL A 80 11.68 -9.79 -14.93
CA VAL A 80 12.02 -11.08 -14.28
C VAL A 80 11.48 -11.12 -12.85
N ASN A 81 11.26 -9.96 -12.24
CA ASN A 81 10.71 -9.81 -10.90
C ASN A 81 9.19 -9.58 -10.94
N GLU A 82 8.43 -10.29 -10.11
CA GLU A 82 6.98 -10.06 -9.99
C GLU A 82 6.72 -8.58 -9.64
N ASP A 83 6.06 -7.87 -10.54
CA ASP A 83 5.57 -6.51 -10.31
C ASP A 83 4.77 -6.47 -8.99
N GLY A 84 5.19 -5.58 -8.08
CA GLY A 84 4.59 -5.42 -6.77
C GLY A 84 3.17 -4.84 -6.79
N THR A 85 2.69 -4.31 -7.92
CA THR A 85 1.37 -3.66 -8.05
C THR A 85 0.20 -4.61 -7.76
N GLY A 86 0.35 -5.92 -7.98
CA GLY A 86 -0.67 -6.95 -7.69
C GLY A 86 -0.45 -7.76 -6.41
N PHE A 87 0.65 -7.51 -5.69
CA PHE A 87 1.04 -8.31 -4.52
C PHE A 87 -0.04 -8.34 -3.42
N LEU A 88 -0.55 -7.17 -3.03
CA LEU A 88 -1.51 -7.06 -1.94
C LEU A 88 -2.84 -7.73 -2.27
N ASP A 89 -3.32 -7.60 -3.50
CA ASP A 89 -4.59 -8.19 -3.93
C ASP A 89 -4.56 -9.71 -3.75
N ARG A 90 -3.48 -10.37 -4.18
CA ARG A 90 -3.30 -11.82 -3.99
C ARG A 90 -3.31 -12.22 -2.52
N ILE A 91 -2.59 -11.49 -1.66
CA ILE A 91 -2.52 -11.77 -0.22
C ILE A 91 -3.89 -11.58 0.45
N MET A 92 -4.59 -10.50 0.12
CA MET A 92 -5.88 -10.17 0.71
C MET A 92 -7.01 -11.09 0.21
N GLU A 93 -6.94 -11.53 -1.04
CA GLU A 93 -7.83 -12.55 -1.62
C GLU A 93 -7.62 -13.92 -0.96
N SER A 94 -6.36 -14.34 -0.81
CA SER A 94 -5.98 -15.57 -0.10
C SER A 94 -6.51 -15.56 1.34
N ALA A 95 -6.33 -14.44 2.05
CA ALA A 95 -6.84 -14.29 3.42
C ALA A 95 -8.37 -14.33 3.51
N SER A 96 -9.07 -13.68 2.57
CA SER A 96 -10.53 -13.65 2.52
C SER A 96 -11.08 -15.06 2.26
N THR A 97 -10.57 -15.72 1.22
CA THR A 97 -10.92 -17.11 0.86
C THR A 97 -10.70 -18.07 2.01
N PHE A 98 -9.54 -17.97 2.68
CA PHE A 98 -9.23 -18.82 3.82
C PHE A 98 -10.16 -18.52 5.01
N SER A 99 -10.47 -17.26 5.28
CA SER A 99 -11.38 -16.89 6.37
C SER A 99 -12.78 -17.44 6.16
N GLU A 100 -13.31 -17.33 4.94
CA GLU A 100 -14.64 -17.86 4.57
C GLU A 100 -14.71 -19.38 4.75
N ALA A 101 -13.66 -20.11 4.39
CA ALA A 101 -13.60 -21.57 4.52
C ALA A 101 -13.39 -22.05 5.98
N ASN A 102 -12.94 -21.18 6.90
CA ASN A 102 -12.54 -21.55 8.25
C ASN A 102 -13.32 -20.74 9.31
N PRO A 103 -14.53 -21.16 9.71
CA PRO A 103 -15.36 -20.45 10.70
C PRO A 103 -14.68 -20.33 12.07
N PRO A 104 -15.08 -19.36 12.92
CA PRO A 104 -16.22 -18.44 12.73
C PRO A 104 -15.90 -17.26 11.81
N HIS A 105 -16.62 -17.13 10.69
CA HIS A 105 -16.47 -16.02 9.75
C HIS A 105 -17.75 -15.17 9.76
N HIS A 106 -17.59 -13.85 9.85
CA HIS A 106 -18.73 -12.93 9.71
C HIS A 106 -18.88 -12.56 8.23
N PRO A 107 -20.08 -12.63 7.61
CA PRO A 107 -20.26 -12.34 6.18
C PRO A 107 -19.83 -10.93 5.73
N GLY A 108 -19.72 -9.99 6.67
CA GLY A 108 -19.19 -8.65 6.45
C GLY A 108 -17.66 -8.54 6.56
N THR A 109 -16.93 -9.64 6.71
CA THR A 109 -15.47 -9.60 6.89
C THR A 109 -14.79 -9.02 5.65
N LEU A 110 -13.90 -8.06 5.85
CA LEU A 110 -13.14 -7.40 4.79
C LEU A 110 -11.66 -7.45 5.15
N ALA A 111 -10.84 -8.21 4.42
CA ALA A 111 -9.40 -8.19 4.62
C ALA A 111 -8.86 -6.74 4.51
N ARG A 112 -7.89 -6.39 5.36
CA ARG A 112 -7.16 -5.12 5.31
C ARG A 112 -5.67 -5.37 5.16
N PHE A 113 -4.91 -4.29 4.98
CA PHE A 113 -3.50 -4.38 4.59
C PHE A 113 -2.67 -5.27 5.52
N PRO A 114 -1.89 -6.23 4.99
CA PRO A 114 -1.06 -7.10 5.79
C PRO A 114 0.06 -6.33 6.48
N VAL A 115 0.45 -6.80 7.66
CA VAL A 115 1.72 -6.43 8.31
C VAL A 115 2.52 -7.69 8.61
N PRO A 116 3.86 -7.63 8.79
CA PRO A 116 4.63 -8.79 9.20
C PRO A 116 4.09 -9.39 10.49
N SER A 117 3.93 -10.71 10.52
CA SER A 117 3.41 -11.41 11.69
C SER A 117 4.45 -11.46 12.80
N ALA A 118 4.06 -11.10 14.03
CA ALA A 118 4.94 -11.20 15.19
C ALA A 118 5.12 -12.66 15.66
N GLY A 119 4.13 -13.53 15.43
CA GLY A 119 4.12 -14.91 15.91
C GLY A 119 4.64 -15.96 14.91
N TYR A 120 4.78 -15.58 13.63
CA TYR A 120 5.14 -16.51 12.56
C TYR A 120 6.28 -15.94 11.71
N ALA A 121 7.39 -16.67 11.62
CA ALA A 121 8.53 -16.28 10.80
C ALA A 121 8.16 -16.27 9.32
N ASN A 122 8.63 -15.26 8.58
CA ASN A 122 8.38 -15.07 7.14
C ASN A 122 6.89 -15.14 6.76
N ALA A 123 6.03 -14.48 7.55
CA ALA A 123 4.60 -14.48 7.34
C ALA A 123 4.00 -13.10 7.59
N LEU A 124 2.82 -12.88 7.02
CA LEU A 124 2.00 -11.69 7.13
C LEU A 124 0.77 -11.98 7.98
N SER A 125 0.44 -11.06 8.88
CA SER A 125 -0.85 -10.99 9.57
C SER A 125 -1.79 -10.05 8.82
N VAL A 126 -2.89 -10.60 8.32
CA VAL A 126 -3.97 -9.87 7.62
C VAL A 126 -5.12 -9.69 8.62
N PRO A 127 -5.38 -8.46 9.10
CA PRO A 127 -6.52 -8.22 9.97
C PRO A 127 -7.83 -8.28 9.19
N MET A 128 -8.86 -8.81 9.84
CA MET A 128 -10.16 -9.12 9.25
C MET A 128 -11.29 -8.33 9.93
N PRO A 129 -11.42 -7.01 9.74
CA PRO A 129 -12.55 -6.23 10.24
C PRO A 129 -13.87 -6.61 9.64
N VAL A 130 -14.94 -6.16 10.30
CA VAL A 130 -16.31 -6.34 9.85
C VAL A 130 -16.82 -5.04 9.25
N LEU A 131 -17.27 -5.11 8.00
CA LEU A 131 -18.10 -4.11 7.38
C LEU A 131 -19.58 -4.43 7.70
N ALA A 132 -20.26 -3.50 8.36
CA ALA A 132 -21.67 -3.66 8.69
C ALA A 132 -22.44 -2.34 8.53
N LEU A 133 -23.77 -2.45 8.47
CA LEU A 133 -24.68 -1.30 8.45
C LEU A 133 -25.15 -0.97 9.85
N GLU A 134 -25.09 0.31 10.22
CA GLU A 134 -25.69 0.85 11.44
C GLU A 134 -26.44 2.13 11.09
N GLY A 135 -27.73 2.19 11.42
CA GLY A 135 -28.57 3.36 11.11
C GLY A 135 -28.62 3.71 9.61
N GLY A 136 -28.45 2.73 8.72
CA GLY A 136 -28.43 2.92 7.27
C GLY A 136 -27.08 3.39 6.69
N LYS A 137 -26.04 3.55 7.52
CA LYS A 137 -24.68 3.90 7.08
C LYS A 137 -23.74 2.70 7.21
N ARG A 138 -22.87 2.52 6.21
CA ARG A 138 -21.79 1.52 6.26
C ARG A 138 -20.71 2.00 7.23
N GLY A 139 -20.30 1.14 8.15
CA GLY A 139 -19.21 1.37 9.07
C GLY A 139 -18.24 0.21 9.09
N LEU A 140 -16.96 0.52 9.31
CA LEU A 140 -15.93 -0.49 9.56
C LEU A 140 -15.81 -0.70 11.08
N TYR A 141 -15.80 -1.96 11.49
CA TYR A 141 -15.69 -2.38 12.88
C TYR A 141 -14.37 -3.09 13.11
N ALA A 142 -13.86 -2.99 14.34
CA ALA A 142 -12.60 -3.58 14.76
C ALA A 142 -12.50 -5.07 14.36
N PRO A 143 -11.32 -5.55 13.94
CA PRO A 143 -11.11 -6.94 13.56
C PRO A 143 -11.36 -7.88 14.73
N PRO A 144 -12.33 -8.81 14.64
CA PRO A 144 -12.40 -9.95 15.57
C PRO A 144 -11.35 -11.01 15.25
N ARG A 145 -10.84 -11.04 14.01
CA ARG A 145 -9.93 -12.10 13.53
C ARG A 145 -8.71 -11.56 12.79
N VAL A 146 -7.72 -12.43 12.71
CA VAL A 146 -6.52 -12.26 11.89
C VAL A 146 -6.29 -13.56 11.11
N VAL A 147 -5.91 -13.43 9.84
CA VAL A 147 -5.43 -14.54 9.02
C VAL A 147 -3.92 -14.39 8.85
N VAL A 148 -3.19 -15.49 8.93
CA VAL A 148 -1.75 -15.53 8.72
C VAL A 148 -1.46 -16.12 7.35
N ILE A 149 -0.72 -15.39 6.53
CA ILE A 149 -0.33 -15.76 5.17
C ILE A 149 1.19 -15.92 5.11
N ASP A 150 1.68 -16.94 4.43
CA ASP A 150 3.11 -17.08 4.09
C ASP A 150 3.54 -15.95 3.15
N TYR A 151 4.62 -15.25 3.47
CA TYR A 151 5.06 -14.12 2.64
C TYR A 151 5.62 -14.57 1.28
N GLY A 152 6.31 -15.72 1.23
CA GLY A 152 6.97 -16.20 0.02
C GLY A 152 6.00 -16.92 -0.93
N THR A 153 5.04 -17.67 -0.40
CA THR A 153 4.11 -18.45 -1.23
C THR A 153 2.74 -17.80 -1.40
N GLY A 154 2.33 -16.91 -0.49
CA GLY A 154 0.97 -16.35 -0.46
C GLY A 154 -0.08 -17.30 0.11
N ASP A 155 0.33 -18.48 0.59
CA ASP A 155 -0.59 -19.48 1.15
C ASP A 155 -1.01 -19.13 2.57
N ALA A 156 -2.27 -19.39 2.89
CA ALA A 156 -2.75 -19.24 4.25
C ALA A 156 -2.17 -20.31 5.18
N ARG A 157 -1.54 -19.87 6.27
CA ARG A 157 -0.99 -20.71 7.34
C ARG A 157 -1.99 -20.98 8.46
N GLY A 158 -2.97 -20.10 8.65
CA GLY A 158 -3.97 -20.25 9.69
C GLY A 158 -4.78 -18.98 9.95
N ALA A 159 -5.78 -19.08 10.81
CA ALA A 159 -6.58 -17.96 11.26
C ALA A 159 -6.82 -18.05 12.77
N GLY A 160 -6.92 -16.91 13.43
CA GLY A 160 -7.13 -16.83 14.87
C GLY A 160 -7.91 -15.58 15.27
N GLU A 161 -8.13 -15.45 16.57
CA GLU A 161 -8.68 -14.23 17.16
C GLU A 161 -7.68 -13.09 17.04
N PHE A 162 -8.18 -11.89 16.79
CA PHE A 162 -7.34 -10.71 16.77
C PHE A 162 -6.82 -10.41 18.20
N PRO A 163 -5.54 -10.03 18.39
CA PRO A 163 -5.01 -9.70 19.71
C PRO A 163 -5.83 -8.63 20.46
N GLY A 164 -6.41 -9.03 21.60
CA GLY A 164 -7.25 -8.17 22.43
C GLY A 164 -8.72 -8.08 22.02
N PHE A 165 -9.19 -8.94 21.10
CA PHE A 165 -10.61 -9.12 20.84
C PHE A 165 -11.32 -9.73 22.06
N ASP A 166 -12.52 -9.23 22.37
CA ASP A 166 -13.38 -9.72 23.44
C ASP A 166 -14.71 -10.20 22.84
N PRO A 167 -14.96 -11.52 22.77
CA PRO A 167 -16.17 -12.06 22.14
C PRO A 167 -17.46 -11.70 22.89
N GLU A 168 -17.37 -11.35 24.18
CA GLU A 168 -18.53 -10.94 24.99
C GLU A 168 -18.98 -9.50 24.67
N ARG A 169 -18.14 -8.71 23.98
CA ARG A 169 -18.45 -7.34 23.55
C ARG A 169 -18.76 -7.30 22.07
N TRP A 170 -19.95 -7.77 21.73
CA TRP A 170 -20.46 -7.77 20.36
C TRP A 170 -21.54 -6.68 20.13
N PRO A 171 -21.50 -5.92 19.02
CA PRO A 171 -20.48 -5.93 17.97
C PRO A 171 -19.12 -5.38 18.45
N PRO A 172 -18.02 -5.67 17.73
CA PRO A 172 -16.73 -5.02 17.98
C PRO A 172 -16.85 -3.49 17.93
N GLU A 173 -15.83 -2.76 18.39
CA GLU A 173 -15.84 -1.30 18.33
C GLU A 173 -15.96 -0.78 16.89
N ARG A 174 -16.82 0.22 16.67
CA ARG A 174 -16.93 0.92 15.39
C ARG A 174 -15.74 1.88 15.20
N LEU A 175 -15.03 1.74 14.09
CA LEU A 175 -13.83 2.53 13.78
C LEU A 175 -14.10 3.77 12.94
N GLY A 176 -15.23 3.80 12.22
CA GLY A 176 -15.64 4.94 11.40
C GLY A 176 -16.55 4.56 10.23
N ASP A 177 -16.93 5.57 9.45
CA ASP A 177 -17.73 5.40 8.23
C ASP A 177 -16.90 4.74 7.13
N TRP A 178 -17.49 3.84 6.34
CA TRP A 178 -16.82 3.19 5.23
C TRP A 178 -17.55 3.46 3.90
N PRO A 179 -16.85 3.80 2.80
CA PRO A 179 -15.40 4.00 2.68
C PRO A 179 -14.89 5.23 3.44
N PRO A 180 -13.57 5.34 3.70
CA PRO A 180 -12.97 6.54 4.29
C PRO A 180 -13.33 7.81 3.50
N PRO A 181 -13.54 8.96 4.16
CA PRO A 181 -13.88 10.22 3.48
C PRO A 181 -12.86 10.66 2.43
N THR A 182 -11.59 10.26 2.60
CA THR A 182 -10.49 10.47 1.64
C THR A 182 -10.74 9.81 0.28
N LEU A 183 -11.57 8.77 0.23
CA LEU A 183 -11.97 8.10 -1.01
C LEU A 183 -13.28 8.65 -1.58
N ALA A 184 -14.00 9.49 -0.83
CA ALA A 184 -15.24 10.08 -1.28
C ALA A 184 -14.96 11.05 -2.45
N GLY A 185 -15.52 10.76 -3.62
CA GLY A 185 -15.33 11.56 -4.83
C GLY A 185 -14.04 11.27 -5.61
N MET A 186 -13.24 10.29 -5.18
CA MET A 186 -12.07 9.84 -5.95
C MET A 186 -12.53 9.15 -7.24
N HIS A 187 -11.93 9.51 -8.38
CA HIS A 187 -12.24 8.86 -9.65
C HIS A 187 -11.81 7.38 -9.61
N ARG A 188 -12.54 6.50 -10.32
CA ARG A 188 -12.27 5.05 -10.29
C ARG A 188 -10.83 4.70 -10.69
N LEU A 189 -10.31 5.33 -11.75
CA LEU A 189 -8.94 5.07 -12.22
C LEU A 189 -7.91 5.60 -11.21
N GLN A 190 -8.18 6.73 -10.56
CA GLN A 190 -7.33 7.25 -9.50
C GLN A 190 -7.27 6.28 -8.32
N LEU A 191 -8.43 5.74 -7.88
CA LEU A 191 -8.48 4.75 -6.80
C LEU A 191 -7.68 3.50 -7.17
N GLN A 192 -7.86 2.98 -8.39
CA GLN A 192 -7.12 1.82 -8.88
C GLN A 192 -5.61 2.09 -8.88
N GLY A 193 -5.16 3.22 -9.44
CA GLY A 193 -3.75 3.60 -9.42
C GLY A 193 -3.20 3.79 -8.00
N THR A 194 -4.00 4.34 -7.09
CA THR A 194 -3.62 4.50 -5.68
C THR A 194 -3.45 3.15 -4.99
N ILE A 195 -4.32 2.17 -5.25
CA ILE A 195 -4.20 0.81 -4.72
C ILE A 195 -2.98 0.10 -5.30
N MET A 196 -2.78 0.16 -6.61
CA MET A 196 -1.63 -0.45 -7.29
C MET A 196 -0.32 0.15 -6.77
N ARG A 197 -0.24 1.47 -6.65
CA ARG A 197 0.95 2.15 -6.12
C ARG A 197 1.19 1.79 -4.67
N PHE A 198 0.14 1.76 -3.83
CA PHE A 198 0.28 1.30 -2.45
C PHE A 198 0.79 -0.13 -2.38
N SER A 199 0.28 -1.03 -3.23
CA SER A 199 0.72 -2.43 -3.27
C SER A 199 2.20 -2.55 -3.60
N ALA A 200 2.68 -1.82 -4.62
CA ALA A 200 4.09 -1.87 -5.01
C ALA A 200 5.01 -1.35 -3.91
N VAL A 201 4.74 -0.14 -3.39
CA VAL A 201 5.56 0.48 -2.34
C VAL A 201 5.50 -0.35 -1.05
N TRP A 202 4.31 -0.81 -0.64
CA TRP A 202 4.18 -1.63 0.56
C TRP A 202 4.88 -2.98 0.44
N ASN A 203 4.87 -3.60 -0.76
CA ASN A 203 5.64 -4.82 -0.99
C ASN A 203 7.15 -4.55 -0.81
N ARG A 204 7.69 -3.44 -1.34
CA ARG A 204 9.10 -3.07 -1.10
C ARG A 204 9.40 -2.87 0.39
N VAL A 205 8.51 -2.20 1.13
CA VAL A 205 8.63 -2.07 2.60
C VAL A 205 8.66 -3.44 3.29
N LEU A 206 7.80 -4.38 2.88
CA LEU A 206 7.78 -5.75 3.42
C LEU A 206 9.05 -6.54 3.06
N LYS A 207 9.53 -6.44 1.81
CA LYS A 207 10.80 -7.05 1.36
C LYS A 207 11.96 -6.58 2.23
N ALA A 208 12.10 -5.26 2.41
CA ALA A 208 13.15 -4.67 3.24
C ALA A 208 13.08 -5.14 4.71
N TRP A 209 11.87 -5.23 5.26
CA TRP A 209 11.66 -5.78 6.61
C TRP A 209 12.14 -7.23 6.73
N PHE A 210 11.75 -8.11 5.81
CA PHE A 210 12.13 -9.53 5.88
C PHE A 210 13.61 -9.76 5.56
N ALA A 211 14.20 -8.95 4.69
CA ALA A 211 15.63 -8.91 4.42
C ALA A 211 16.46 -8.35 5.60
N LYS A 212 15.79 -7.74 6.60
CA LYS A 212 16.41 -7.04 7.74
C LYS A 212 17.34 -5.91 7.30
N GLU A 213 16.95 -5.17 6.26
CA GLU A 213 17.73 -4.03 5.79
C GLU A 213 17.92 -3.00 6.91
N ILE A 214 19.15 -2.46 6.97
CA ILE A 214 19.57 -1.51 8.00
C ILE A 214 19.35 -0.08 7.48
N MET A 215 18.95 0.77 8.42
CA MET A 215 18.49 2.18 8.39
C MET A 215 19.02 3.18 7.35
N ASP A 216 20.06 2.88 6.56
CA ASP A 216 20.84 3.92 5.86
C ASP A 216 20.47 4.09 4.38
N SER A 217 19.38 3.47 3.90
CA SER A 217 18.89 3.67 2.53
C SER A 217 17.90 4.84 2.46
N PRO A 218 18.24 5.98 1.82
CA PRO A 218 17.31 7.09 1.59
C PRO A 218 16.07 6.65 0.82
N ASP A 219 16.23 5.63 -0.03
CA ASP A 219 15.15 5.11 -0.84
C ASP A 219 14.10 4.37 -0.01
N LEU A 220 14.54 3.58 0.98
CA LEU A 220 13.63 2.90 1.90
C LEU A 220 12.83 3.90 2.74
N THR A 221 13.46 5.02 3.14
CA THR A 221 12.78 6.12 3.85
C THR A 221 11.66 6.71 2.98
N ALA A 222 11.93 6.93 1.70
CA ALA A 222 10.94 7.45 0.74
C ALA A 222 9.77 6.47 0.53
N ASP A 223 10.05 5.18 0.33
CA ASP A 223 9.01 4.15 0.19
C ASP A 223 8.17 4.02 1.48
N VAL A 224 8.78 4.04 2.67
CA VAL A 224 8.03 4.01 3.94
C VAL A 224 7.14 5.24 4.07
N ALA A 225 7.64 6.44 3.79
CA ALA A 225 6.85 7.66 3.87
C ALA A 225 5.66 7.62 2.89
N GLU A 226 5.89 7.23 1.64
CA GLU A 226 4.84 7.15 0.62
C GLU A 226 3.79 6.06 0.95
N ALA A 227 4.22 4.90 1.43
CA ALA A 227 3.29 3.86 1.83
C ALA A 227 2.40 4.30 3.01
N LEU A 228 2.96 5.01 3.98
CA LEU A 228 2.19 5.52 5.13
C LEU A 228 1.20 6.63 4.71
N GLU A 229 1.61 7.54 3.82
CA GLU A 229 0.72 8.56 3.23
C GLU A 229 -0.43 7.90 2.45
N THR A 230 -0.11 6.91 1.63
CA THR A 230 -1.09 6.22 0.78
C THR A 230 -2.03 5.36 1.64
N ARG A 231 -1.53 4.69 2.68
CA ARG A 231 -2.36 3.98 3.66
C ARG A 231 -3.34 4.92 4.36
N ALA A 232 -2.90 6.12 4.74
CA ALA A 232 -3.76 7.13 5.36
C ALA A 232 -4.88 7.63 4.42
N THR A 233 -4.66 7.51 3.10
CA THR A 233 -5.69 7.76 2.09
C THR A 233 -6.66 6.58 1.96
N LEU A 234 -6.16 5.35 1.96
CA LEU A 234 -6.93 4.14 1.67
C LEU A 234 -7.62 3.48 2.88
N ASP A 235 -7.29 3.89 4.12
CA ASP A 235 -7.86 3.32 5.35
C ASP A 235 -8.39 4.38 6.32
N LEU A 236 -9.11 3.92 7.33
CA LEU A 236 -9.61 4.75 8.42
C LEU A 236 -8.50 5.03 9.45
N PRO A 237 -8.39 6.28 9.95
CA PRO A 237 -7.47 6.60 11.04
C PRO A 237 -7.69 5.72 12.29
N GLY A 238 -8.94 5.36 12.59
CA GLY A 238 -9.29 4.47 13.70
C GLY A 238 -8.72 3.05 13.57
N PHE A 239 -8.29 2.64 12.36
CA PHE A 239 -7.68 1.33 12.13
C PHE A 239 -6.19 1.28 12.46
N ILE A 240 -5.49 2.42 12.44
CA ILE A 240 -4.03 2.49 12.63
C ILE A 240 -3.54 1.80 13.92
N PRO A 241 -4.19 1.97 15.09
CA PRO A 241 -3.78 1.28 16.31
C PRO A 241 -3.80 -0.26 16.20
N TYR A 242 -4.64 -0.83 15.33
CA TYR A 242 -4.74 -2.28 15.15
C TYR A 242 -3.53 -2.84 14.38
N TYR A 243 -3.00 -2.10 13.40
CA TYR A 243 -1.73 -2.47 12.76
C TYR A 243 -0.58 -2.52 13.76
N ALA A 244 -0.50 -1.54 14.67
CA ALA A 244 0.53 -1.51 15.69
C ALA A 244 0.40 -2.67 16.71
N ARG A 245 -0.83 -3.10 17.02
CA ARG A 245 -1.07 -4.26 17.91
C ARG A 245 -0.62 -5.58 17.28
N LEU A 246 -0.80 -5.76 15.97
CA LEU A 246 -0.38 -6.98 15.27
C LEU A 246 1.14 -7.20 15.32
N ASN A 247 1.92 -6.11 15.20
CA ASN A 247 3.36 -6.17 15.35
C ASN A 247 3.94 -4.83 15.83
N PRO A 248 4.09 -4.66 17.16
CA PRO A 248 4.62 -3.42 17.73
C PRO A 248 6.08 -3.13 17.35
N VAL A 249 6.86 -4.16 17.01
CA VAL A 249 8.26 -4.00 16.60
C VAL A 249 8.31 -3.41 15.19
N PHE A 250 7.50 -3.93 14.27
CA PHE A 250 7.37 -3.40 12.92
C PHE A 250 6.82 -1.97 12.93
N ALA A 251 5.82 -1.67 13.76
CA ALA A 251 5.30 -0.31 13.90
C ALA A 251 6.40 0.70 14.30
N ARG A 252 7.20 0.38 15.34
CA ARG A 252 8.36 1.21 15.72
C ARG A 252 9.45 1.26 14.64
N TRP A 253 9.56 0.23 13.82
CA TRP A 253 10.48 0.23 12.69
C TRP A 253 9.99 1.21 11.61
N LEU A 254 8.70 1.19 11.26
CA LEU A 254 8.10 2.17 10.34
C LEU A 254 8.27 3.61 10.86
N ASP A 255 7.97 3.86 12.14
CA ASP A 255 8.09 5.20 12.72
C ASP A 255 9.51 5.76 12.55
N ARG A 256 10.54 4.93 12.79
CA ARG A 256 11.95 5.33 12.63
C ARG A 256 12.35 5.62 11.18
N HIS A 257 11.72 4.98 10.20
CA HIS A 257 11.99 5.19 8.77
C HIS A 257 11.08 6.24 8.13
N SER A 258 10.09 6.76 8.87
CA SER A 258 9.17 7.80 8.39
C SER A 258 9.62 9.23 8.71
N VAL A 259 10.56 9.39 9.65
CA VAL A 259 11.11 10.70 10.02
C VAL A 259 12.26 11.03 9.07
N THR A 260 12.00 11.89 8.10
CA THR A 260 13.04 12.61 7.36
C THR A 260 13.84 13.45 8.35
N GLY A 261 15.14 13.17 8.48
CA GLY A 261 16.10 14.11 9.08
C GLY A 261 16.21 15.39 8.28
#